data_AF-A0A938UHD3-F1
#
_entry.id   AF-A0A938UHD3-F1
#
_cell.length_a   1.000
_cell.length_b   1.000
_cell.length_c   1.000
_cell.angle_alpha   90.00
_cell.angle_beta   90.00
_cell.angle_gamma   90.00
#
_symmetry.space_group_name_H-M   'P 1'
#
loop_
_entity.id
_entity.type
_entity.pdbx_description
1 polymer ?
#
loop_
_entity_poly.entity_id
_entity_poly.type
_entity_poly.pdbx_seq_one_letter_code
_entity_poly.pdbx_strand_id
1 'polypeptide(L)'
;MMRYERFREIIQHGGATPAKELIKKINTVLAGWVEYFRVGNSSRAFSEVRDYLEMKVRTLLTRRKRRRKRSVGWRRWSNEYLYGVLGLFWDWKIHPLQNVEAYS
;
A
#
# COMPACT_ATOMS: atom_id res chain seq x y z
N MET A 1 16.79 5.09 11.19
CA MET A 1 15.44 5.31 10.65
C MET A 1 15.43 4.98 9.15
N MET A 2 15.59 3.70 8.82
CA MET A 2 15.58 3.15 7.45
C MET A 2 14.47 2.09 7.39
N ARG A 3 13.24 2.46 7.02
CA ARG A 3 12.14 1.50 6.85
C ARG A 3 11.24 1.77 5.64
N TYR A 4 11.47 2.83 4.87
CA TYR A 4 10.55 3.28 3.80
C TYR A 4 11.22 3.58 2.46
N GLU A 5 12.55 3.44 2.38
CA GLU A 5 13.38 3.89 1.27
C GLU A 5 12.96 3.19 -0.03
N ARG A 6 12.76 1.88 0.02
CA ARG A 6 12.35 1.07 -1.13
C ARG A 6 10.96 1.45 -1.67
N PHE A 7 10.01 1.76 -0.78
CA PHE A 7 8.69 2.26 -1.19
C PHE A 7 8.77 3.64 -1.81
N ARG A 8 9.60 4.52 -1.23
CA ARG A 8 9.82 5.87 -1.73
C ARG A 8 10.45 5.86 -3.13
N GLU A 9 11.46 5.03 -3.36
CA GLU A 9 12.11 4.85 -4.66
C GLU A 9 11.13 4.41 -5.74
N ILE A 10 10.34 3.36 -5.45
CA ILE A 10 9.32 2.84 -6.38
C ILE A 10 8.36 3.96 -6.80
N ILE A 11 7.87 4.76 -5.84
CA ILE A 11 6.92 5.83 -6.11
C ILE A 11 7.60 7.02 -6.82
N GLN A 12 8.84 7.35 -6.48
CA GLN A 12 9.59 8.45 -7.06
C GLN A 12 9.92 8.19 -8.55
N HIS A 13 10.34 6.97 -8.88
CA HIS A 13 10.61 6.57 -10.27
C HIS A 13 9.35 6.14 -11.03
N GLY A 14 8.25 5.88 -10.32
CA GLY A 14 6.98 5.45 -10.88
C GLY A 14 6.19 6.53 -11.64
N GLY A 15 6.74 7.71 -11.92
CA GLY A 15 6.00 8.83 -12.52
C GLY A 15 5.28 8.48 -13.82
N ALA A 16 5.95 7.74 -14.71
CA ALA A 16 5.43 7.31 -16.02
C ALA A 16 4.74 5.93 -16.01
N THR A 17 4.98 5.12 -14.97
CA THR A 17 4.45 3.76 -14.86
C THR A 17 2.94 3.76 -14.61
N PRO A 18 2.13 2.90 -15.26
CA PRO A 18 0.71 2.76 -14.94
C PRO A 18 0.46 2.53 -13.44
N ALA A 19 -0.60 3.12 -12.89
CA ALA A 19 -0.86 3.06 -11.45
C ALA A 19 -1.01 1.62 -10.94
N LYS A 20 -1.66 0.73 -11.71
CA LYS A 20 -1.80 -0.69 -11.37
C LYS A 20 -0.45 -1.41 -11.26
N GLU A 21 0.48 -1.15 -12.17
CA GLU A 21 1.82 -1.75 -12.11
C GLU A 21 2.63 -1.26 -10.93
N LEU A 22 2.50 0.03 -10.59
CA LEU A 22 3.14 0.59 -9.41
C LEU A 22 2.64 -0.09 -8.14
N ILE A 23 1.32 -0.28 -8.03
CA ILE A 23 0.68 -0.96 -6.90
C ILE A 23 1.11 -2.42 -6.83
N LYS A 24 1.24 -3.11 -7.98
CA LYS A 24 1.77 -4.48 -8.02
C LYS A 24 3.19 -4.57 -7.43
N LYS A 25 4.09 -3.64 -7.81
CA LYS A 25 5.45 -3.58 -7.24
C LYS A 25 5.44 -3.30 -5.73
N ILE A 26 4.58 -2.39 -5.29
CA ILE A 26 4.39 -2.08 -3.86
C ILE A 26 3.90 -3.32 -3.11
N ASN A 27 2.90 -4.03 -3.64
CA ASN A 27 2.36 -5.25 -3.03
C ASN A 27 3.43 -6.35 -2.92
N THR A 28 4.31 -6.52 -3.90
CA THR A 28 5.42 -7.49 -3.80
C THR A 28 6.37 -7.15 -2.64
N VAL A 29 6.73 -5.88 -2.46
CA VAL A 29 7.59 -5.46 -1.34
C VAL A 29 6.85 -5.62 -0.01
N LEU A 30 5.56 -5.27 0.04
CA LEU A 30 4.71 -5.46 1.21
C LEU A 30 4.61 -6.94 1.60
N ALA A 31 4.44 -7.85 0.65
CA ALA A 31 4.36 -9.29 0.93
C ALA A 31 5.62 -9.81 1.63
N GLY A 32 6.81 -9.42 1.14
CA GLY A 32 8.07 -9.77 1.82
C GLY A 32 8.22 -9.14 3.20
N TRP A 33 7.69 -7.92 3.38
CA TRP A 33 7.65 -7.26 4.70
C TRP A 33 6.70 -7.96 5.67
N VAL A 34 5.51 -8.37 5.21
CA VAL A 34 4.55 -9.13 6.02
C VAL A 34 5.18 -10.41 6.52
N GLU A 35 5.89 -11.15 5.66
CA GLU A 35 6.58 -12.38 6.06
C GLU A 35 7.69 -12.11 7.10
N TYR A 36 8.51 -11.08 6.90
CA TYR A 36 9.60 -10.73 7.82
C TYR A 36 9.09 -10.29 9.21
N PHE A 37 8.01 -9.51 9.25
CA PHE A 37 7.47 -8.96 10.50
C PHE A 37 6.35 -9.83 11.12
N ARG A 38 6.00 -10.98 10.52
CA ARG A 38 5.03 -11.93 11.08
C ARG A 38 5.43 -12.45 12.47
N VAL A 39 6.73 -12.43 12.77
CA VAL A 39 7.33 -12.92 14.03
C VAL A 39 7.22 -11.91 15.18
N GLY A 40 6.90 -10.64 14.92
CA GLY A 40 6.79 -9.61 15.97
C GLY A 40 5.58 -8.70 15.79
N ASN A 41 4.95 -8.28 16.90
CA ASN A 41 3.77 -7.39 16.97
C ASN A 41 4.00 -6.03 16.27
N SER A 42 4.03 -6.03 14.94
CA SER A 42 4.43 -4.90 14.10
C SER A 42 3.24 -4.19 13.47
N SER A 43 2.03 -4.43 13.97
CA SER A 43 0.77 -3.85 13.48
C SER A 43 0.80 -2.32 13.39
N ARG A 44 1.47 -1.67 14.34
CA ARG A 44 1.70 -0.21 14.32
C ARG A 44 2.56 0.22 13.15
N ALA A 45 3.67 -0.48 12.89
CA ALA A 45 4.56 -0.17 11.77
C ALA A 45 3.85 -0.41 10.42
N PHE A 46 3.03 -1.45 10.30
CA PHE A 46 2.22 -1.69 9.10
C PHE A 46 1.18 -0.59 8.87
N SER A 47 0.55 -0.10 9.95
CA SER A 47 -0.42 1.00 9.84
C SER A 47 0.26 2.28 9.33
N GLU A 48 1.46 2.60 9.84
CA GLU A 48 2.25 3.74 9.33
C GLU A 48 2.64 3.58 7.85
N VAL A 49 3.06 2.37 7.43
CA VAL A 49 3.37 2.06 6.02
C VAL A 49 2.13 2.25 5.14
N ARG A 50 0.98 1.72 5.57
CA ARG A 50 -0.28 1.87 4.83
C ARG A 50 -0.63 3.34 4.64
N ASP A 51 -0.67 4.10 5.72
CA ASP A 51 -1.11 5.50 5.69
C ASP A 51 -0.16 6.33 4.79
N TYR A 52 1.14 6.03 4.83
CA TYR A 52 2.13 6.62 3.93
C TYR A 52 1.87 6.27 2.45
N LEU A 53 1.64 4.98 2.14
CA LEU A 53 1.40 4.50 0.78
C LEU A 53 0.12 5.08 0.20
N GLU A 54 -0.97 5.10 0.97
CA GLU A 54 -2.23 5.72 0.55
C GLU A 54 -2.02 7.20 0.19
N MET A 55 -1.37 7.97 1.09
CA MET A 55 -1.08 9.39 0.86
C MET A 55 -0.26 9.59 -0.43
N LYS A 56 0.78 8.78 -0.65
CA LYS A 56 1.66 8.91 -1.81
C LYS A 56 0.98 8.51 -3.10
N VAL A 57 0.23 7.42 -3.13
CA VAL A 57 -0.54 6.97 -4.30
C VAL A 57 -1.59 8.01 -4.67
N ARG A 58 -2.36 8.51 -3.71
CA ARG A 58 -3.35 9.59 -3.93
C ARG A 58 -2.68 10.84 -4.49
N THR A 59 -1.51 11.21 -3.97
CA THR A 59 -0.71 12.35 -4.44
C THR A 59 -0.25 12.14 -5.89
N LEU A 60 0.27 10.96 -6.22
CA LEU A 60 0.74 10.62 -7.57
C LEU A 60 -0.41 10.65 -8.57
N LEU A 61 -1.53 9.99 -8.27
CA LEU A 61 -2.73 9.99 -9.11
C LEU A 61 -3.27 11.41 -9.32
N THR A 62 -3.30 12.21 -8.24
CA THR A 62 -3.71 13.61 -8.31
C THR A 62 -2.75 14.43 -9.19
N ARG A 63 -1.43 14.24 -9.07
CA ARG A 63 -0.44 14.91 -9.94
C ARG A 63 -0.60 14.53 -11.41
N ARG A 64 -0.81 13.25 -11.72
CA ARG A 64 -1.05 12.76 -13.08
C ARG A 64 -2.32 13.36 -13.69
N LYS A 65 -3.42 13.36 -12.93
CA LYS A 65 -4.70 13.94 -13.36
C LYS A 65 -4.70 15.47 -13.34
N ARG A 66 -3.88 16.15 -12.52
CA ARG A 66 -3.78 17.62 -12.43
C ARG A 66 -3.29 18.29 -13.72
N ARG A 67 -2.78 17.53 -14.70
CA ARG A 67 -2.68 18.02 -16.09
C ARG A 67 -4.05 18.39 -16.70
N ARG A 68 -5.17 17.97 -16.09
CA ARG A 68 -6.56 18.30 -16.47
C ARG A 68 -7.46 18.53 -15.22
N LYS A 69 -7.50 19.78 -14.73
CA LYS A 69 -8.45 20.40 -13.75
C LYS A 69 -8.44 19.97 -12.25
N ARG A 70 -8.76 20.96 -11.40
CA ARG A 70 -8.73 20.99 -9.91
C ARG A 70 -9.85 20.16 -9.28
N SER A 71 -9.54 19.15 -8.47
CA SER A 71 -10.47 18.66 -7.44
C SER A 71 -9.72 18.05 -6.26
N VAL A 72 -10.41 18.00 -5.11
CA VAL A 72 -9.94 17.55 -3.80
C VAL A 72 -9.54 16.07 -3.85
N GLY A 73 -8.26 15.78 -3.59
CA GLY A 73 -7.63 14.46 -3.81
C GLY A 73 -8.19 13.32 -2.96
N TRP A 74 -8.87 13.62 -1.85
CA TRP A 74 -9.46 12.61 -0.97
C TRP A 74 -10.84 12.12 -1.46
N ARG A 75 -11.70 13.02 -1.96
CA ARG A 75 -13.02 12.67 -2.53
C ARG A 75 -12.92 11.94 -3.87
N ARG A 76 -11.88 12.21 -4.67
CA ARG A 76 -11.74 11.64 -6.02
C ARG A 76 -11.17 10.23 -6.03
N TRP A 77 -10.30 9.90 -5.08
CA TRP A 77 -9.68 8.57 -4.97
C TRP A 77 -10.21 7.91 -3.70
N SER A 78 -11.37 7.28 -3.76
CA SER A 78 -11.94 6.59 -2.59
C SER A 78 -11.07 5.40 -2.18
N ASN A 79 -11.23 4.94 -0.94
CA ASN A 79 -10.61 3.68 -0.48
C ASN A 79 -11.05 2.51 -1.38
N GLU A 80 -12.31 2.50 -1.81
CA GLU A 80 -12.84 1.53 -2.76
C GLU A 80 -12.06 1.54 -4.09
N TYR A 81 -11.68 2.70 -4.62
CA TYR A 81 -10.85 2.77 -5.81
C TYR A 81 -9.42 2.25 -5.56
N LEU A 82 -8.82 2.60 -4.42
CA LEU A 82 -7.47 2.13 -4.08
C LEU A 82 -7.41 0.62 -3.86
N TYR A 83 -8.39 0.07 -3.16
CA TYR A 83 -8.42 -1.34 -2.76
C TYR A 83 -9.11 -2.23 -3.79
N GLY A 84 -10.27 -1.82 -4.31
CA GLY A 84 -11.04 -2.59 -5.30
C GLY A 84 -10.52 -2.46 -6.72
N VAL A 85 -10.16 -1.25 -7.17
CA VAL A 85 -9.78 -1.02 -8.58
C VAL A 85 -8.28 -1.14 -8.81
N LEU A 86 -7.47 -0.57 -7.92
CA LEU A 86 -6.01 -0.64 -8.02
C LEU A 86 -5.42 -1.87 -7.33
N GLY A 87 -6.16 -2.53 -6.44
CA GLY A 87 -5.72 -3.72 -5.75
C GLY A 87 -4.60 -3.47 -4.74
N LEU A 88 -4.57 -2.30 -4.08
CA LEU A 88 -3.61 -2.06 -3.01
C LEU A 88 -3.82 -3.13 -1.91
N PHE A 89 -2.76 -3.78 -1.48
CA PHE A 89 -2.88 -4.77 -0.40
C PHE A 89 -3.26 -4.06 0.91
N TRP A 90 -4.20 -4.62 1.67
CA TRP A 90 -4.67 -4.06 2.96
C TRP A 90 -4.91 -5.09 4.05
N ASP A 91 -4.82 -6.38 3.72
CA ASP A 91 -5.13 -7.47 4.63
C ASP A 91 -3.87 -7.89 5.41
N TRP A 92 -3.33 -6.96 6.17
CA TRP A 92 -2.28 -7.19 7.17
C TRP A 92 -2.84 -7.56 8.54
N LYS A 93 -4.15 -7.84 8.60
CA LYS A 93 -4.71 -8.42 9.83
C LYS A 93 -4.05 -9.76 10.00
N ILE A 94 -3.17 -9.81 11.00
CA ILE A 94 -2.68 -11.03 11.64
C ILE A 94 -3.88 -11.98 11.67
N HIS A 95 -3.86 -13.04 10.85
CA HIS A 95 -4.75 -14.16 11.10
C HIS A 95 -4.39 -14.58 12.53
N PRO A 96 -5.28 -14.44 13.53
CA PRO A 96 -5.04 -15.13 14.80
C PRO A 96 -4.74 -16.57 14.41
N LEU A 97 -3.61 -17.10 14.88
CA LEU A 97 -3.20 -18.48 14.62
C LEU A 97 -4.45 -19.35 14.71
N GLN A 98 -4.82 -20.00 13.60
CA GLN A 98 -5.97 -20.91 13.64
C GLN A 98 -5.71 -21.90 14.76
N ASN A 99 -6.73 -22.13 15.59
CA ASN A 99 -6.66 -23.08 16.69
C ASN A 99 -6.05 -24.39 16.19
N VAL A 100 -5.19 -24.97 17.02
CA VAL A 100 -4.41 -26.20 16.73
C VAL A 100 -5.32 -27.38 16.32
N GLU A 101 -6.62 -27.28 16.57
CA GLU A 101 -7.68 -28.21 16.15
C GLU A 101 -7.86 -28.33 14.62
N ALA A 102 -7.29 -27.44 13.80
CA ALA A 102 -7.35 -27.54 12.33
C ALA A 102 -6.34 -28.55 11.73
N TYR A 103 -5.52 -29.22 12.55
CA TYR A 103 -4.54 -30.24 12.15
C TYR A 103 -4.83 -31.64 12.74
N SER A 104 -6.02 -31.87 13.30
CA SER A 104 -6.49 -33.22 13.71
C SER A 104 -7.30 -33.90 12.62
#